data_AF-A0A484VWR7-F1
#
_entry.id   AF-A0A484VWR7-F1
#
_cell.length_a   1.000
_cell.length_b   1.000
_cell.length_c   1.000
_cell.angle_alpha   90.00
_cell.angle_beta   90.00
_cell.angle_gamma   90.00
#
_symmetry.space_group_name_H-M   'P 1'
#
loop_
_entity.id
_entity.type
_entity.pdbx_description
1 polymer ?
#
loop_
_entity_poly.entity_id
_entity_poly.type
_entity_poly.pdbx_seq_one_letter_code
_entity_poly.pdbx_strand_id
1 'polypeptide(L)'
;MEPFFPSGLKIVYPYDTTPFVKISIHEVVKTLVEAIILVFLVMYLFLQNFRATLIPTIAVPVVLLGTFAVLAAFGFSINTLTMFGMVLAIGLLVDDAIVVVENVERVMAEEGLPPKEATRKSMGQIQGALVGIAMVLSAVFVPMASSAVRPGQFIVSSPLPLFRQWRCRYWWR
;
A
#
# COMPACT_ATOMS: atom_id res chain seq x y z
N MET A 1 -8.21 -20.66 -37.04
CA MET A 1 -8.41 -22.13 -37.19
C MET A 1 -9.88 -22.50 -37.41
N GLU A 2 -10.83 -21.63 -37.08
CA GLU A 2 -12.27 -21.78 -37.38
C GLU A 2 -12.67 -21.98 -38.87
N PRO A 3 -11.91 -21.52 -39.89
CA PRO A 3 -12.33 -21.69 -41.29
C PRO A 3 -12.31 -23.11 -41.84
N PHE A 4 -11.71 -24.07 -41.13
CA PHE A 4 -11.55 -25.46 -41.59
C PHE A 4 -12.54 -26.44 -40.96
N PHE A 5 -13.52 -25.96 -40.19
CA PHE A 5 -14.48 -26.84 -39.52
C PHE A 5 -15.64 -27.27 -40.43
N PRO A 6 -16.08 -28.55 -40.34
CA PRO A 6 -17.28 -29.01 -41.00
C PRO A 6 -18.52 -28.31 -40.45
N SER A 7 -19.52 -28.08 -41.31
CA SER A 7 -20.77 -27.39 -40.97
C SER A 7 -21.47 -28.06 -39.79
N GLY A 8 -21.55 -27.36 -38.65
CA GLY A 8 -22.21 -27.84 -37.42
C GLY A 8 -21.28 -27.99 -36.20
N LEU A 9 -19.96 -27.89 -36.36
CA LEU A 9 -19.03 -27.97 -35.24
C LEU A 9 -18.86 -26.60 -34.56
N LYS A 10 -19.42 -26.43 -33.36
CA LYS A 10 -19.21 -25.26 -32.51
C LYS A 10 -18.20 -25.59 -31.42
N ILE A 11 -17.08 -24.87 -31.37
CA ILE A 11 -16.17 -24.94 -30.21
C ILE A 11 -16.85 -24.27 -29.03
N VAL A 12 -17.04 -25.02 -27.96
CA VAL A 12 -17.44 -24.51 -26.66
C VAL A 12 -16.23 -24.75 -25.75
N TYR A 13 -15.77 -23.71 -25.05
CA TYR A 13 -14.69 -23.84 -24.07
C TYR A 13 -15.32 -24.03 -22.68
N PRO A 14 -15.48 -25.27 -22.19
CA PRO A 14 -16.17 -25.54 -20.91
C PRO A 14 -15.35 -25.13 -19.69
N TYR A 15 -14.03 -24.99 -19.84
CA TYR A 15 -13.09 -24.56 -18.81
C TYR A 15 -12.25 -23.42 -19.35
N ASP A 16 -12.66 -22.19 -19.06
CA ASP A 16 -11.86 -21.00 -19.28
C ASP A 16 -11.65 -20.30 -17.93
N THR A 17 -10.40 -20.24 -17.47
CA THR A 17 -10.01 -19.52 -16.25
C THR A 17 -9.74 -18.04 -16.52
N THR A 18 -9.64 -17.63 -17.79
CA THR A 18 -9.46 -16.23 -18.21
C THR A 18 -10.56 -15.29 -17.69
N PRO A 19 -11.87 -15.62 -17.76
CA PRO A 19 -12.91 -14.76 -17.18
C PRO A 19 -12.74 -14.59 -15.67
N PHE A 20 -12.35 -15.64 -14.94
CA PHE A 20 -12.13 -15.55 -13.50
C PHE A 20 -10.96 -14.64 -13.12
N VAL A 21 -9.85 -14.70 -13.88
CA VAL A 21 -8.69 -13.82 -13.68
C VAL A 21 -9.05 -12.36 -14.00
N LYS A 22 -9.78 -12.11 -15.10
CA LYS A 22 -10.22 -10.76 -15.48
C LYS A 22 -11.15 -10.14 -14.42
N ILE A 23 -12.12 -10.91 -13.92
CA ILE A 23 -13.04 -10.47 -12.87
C ILE A 23 -12.26 -10.16 -11.58
N SER A 24 -11.33 -11.03 -11.18
CA SER A 24 -10.50 -10.83 -9.98
C SER A 24 -9.66 -9.56 -10.08
N ILE A 25 -9.03 -9.30 -11.24
CA ILE A 25 -8.25 -8.06 -11.44
C ILE A 25 -9.17 -6.84 -11.39
N HIS A 26 -10.34 -6.89 -12.02
CA HIS A 26 -11.28 -5.77 -12.03
C HIS A 26 -11.76 -5.41 -10.62
N GLU A 27 -12.12 -6.40 -9.81
CA GLU A 27 -12.52 -6.18 -8.41
C GLU A 27 -11.38 -5.59 -7.58
N VAL A 28 -10.13 -6.05 -7.76
CA VAL A 28 -9.02 -5.46 -6.99
C VAL A 28 -8.71 -4.03 -7.44
N VAL A 29 -8.81 -3.73 -8.73
CA VAL A 29 -8.67 -2.33 -9.20
C VAL A 29 -9.76 -1.44 -8.62
N LYS A 30 -11.01 -1.91 -8.57
CA LYS A 30 -12.12 -1.17 -7.95
C LYS A 30 -11.85 -0.90 -6.45
N THR A 31 -11.44 -1.92 -5.70
CA THR A 31 -11.11 -1.77 -4.28
C THR A 31 -9.89 -0.87 -4.04
N LEU A 32 -8.89 -0.86 -4.93
CA LEU A 32 -7.78 0.09 -4.87
C LEU A 32 -8.25 1.54 -5.02
N VAL A 33 -9.15 1.81 -5.97
CA VAL A 33 -9.72 3.15 -6.17
C VAL A 33 -10.55 3.58 -4.95
N GLU A 34 -11.42 2.70 -4.45
CA GLU A 34 -12.19 2.95 -3.24
C GLU A 34 -11.28 3.22 -2.03
N ALA A 35 -10.21 2.45 -1.86
CA ALA A 35 -9.23 2.64 -0.79
C ALA A 35 -8.53 4.00 -0.87
N ILE A 36 -8.09 4.43 -2.06
CA ILE A 36 -7.47 5.75 -2.25
C ILE A 36 -8.43 6.88 -1.86
N ILE A 37 -9.70 6.77 -2.26
CA ILE A 37 -10.73 7.76 -1.91
C ILE A 37 -10.99 7.77 -0.40
N LEU A 38 -11.06 6.60 0.24
CA LEU A 38 -11.26 6.49 1.68
C LEU A 38 -10.07 7.08 2.45
N VAL A 39 -8.84 6.80 2.03
CA VAL A 39 -7.64 7.41 2.62
C VAL A 39 -7.70 8.92 2.49
N PHE A 40 -8.02 9.46 1.32
CA PHE A 40 -8.17 10.90 1.10
C PHE A 40 -9.20 11.52 2.07
N LEU A 41 -10.37 10.90 2.20
CA LEU A 41 -11.43 11.38 3.10
C LEU A 41 -11.00 11.38 4.58
N VAL A 42 -10.39 10.29 5.04
CA VAL A 42 -9.90 10.19 6.41
C VAL A 42 -8.82 11.25 6.66
N MET A 43 -7.86 11.39 5.75
CA MET A 43 -6.81 12.42 5.84
C MET A 43 -7.40 13.84 5.88
N TYR A 44 -8.39 14.11 5.02
CA TYR A 44 -9.07 15.39 4.98
C TYR A 44 -9.78 15.73 6.29
N LEU A 45 -10.41 14.73 6.91
CA LEU A 45 -11.12 14.89 8.18
C LEU A 45 -10.17 15.22 9.34
N PHE A 46 -9.00 14.58 9.41
CA PHE A 46 -8.04 14.81 10.49
C PHE A 46 -7.32 16.17 10.37
N LEU A 47 -6.85 16.53 9.17
CA LEU A 47 -5.98 17.70 9.01
C LEU A 47 -6.76 18.99 8.71
N GLN A 48 -8.03 18.91 8.27
CA GLN A 48 -8.88 20.06 7.91
C GLN A 48 -8.24 21.10 6.96
N ASN A 49 -7.13 20.74 6.31
CA ASN A 49 -6.32 21.60 5.46
C ASN A 49 -6.02 20.86 4.15
N PHE A 50 -6.46 21.45 3.03
CA PHE A 50 -6.28 20.89 1.70
C PHE A 50 -4.81 20.74 1.28
N ARG A 51 -3.91 21.59 1.80
CA ARG A 51 -2.50 21.57 1.37
C ARG A 51 -1.73 20.42 2.00
N ALA A 52 -1.98 20.15 3.28
CA ALA A 52 -1.30 19.08 4.01
C ALA A 52 -1.79 17.69 3.55
N THR A 53 -3.06 17.58 3.17
CA THR A 53 -3.70 16.34 2.72
C THR A 53 -3.28 15.90 1.31
N LEU A 54 -2.85 16.84 0.47
CA LEU A 54 -2.31 16.53 -0.85
C LEU A 54 -0.98 15.76 -0.79
N ILE A 55 -0.18 15.96 0.27
CA ILE A 55 1.15 15.34 0.38
C ILE A 55 1.04 13.80 0.43
N PRO A 56 0.27 13.18 1.35
CA PRO A 56 0.05 11.73 1.34
C PRO A 56 -0.69 11.24 0.09
N THR A 57 -1.63 12.05 -0.44
CA THR A 57 -2.44 11.68 -1.60
C THR A 57 -1.60 11.46 -2.86
N ILE A 58 -0.54 12.25 -3.04
CA ILE A 58 0.40 12.08 -4.17
C ILE A 58 1.41 10.96 -3.88
N ALA A 59 1.77 10.72 -2.62
CA ALA A 59 2.71 9.67 -2.25
C ALA A 59 2.19 8.26 -2.62
N VAL A 60 0.90 7.98 -2.39
CA VAL A 60 0.28 6.67 -2.69
C VAL A 60 0.46 6.25 -4.16
N PRO A 61 0.04 7.01 -5.17
CA PRO A 61 0.19 6.61 -6.57
C PRO A 61 1.66 6.50 -7.01
N VAL A 62 2.55 7.36 -6.49
CA VAL A 62 3.99 7.30 -6.81
C VAL A 62 4.60 5.98 -6.35
N VAL A 63 4.29 5.54 -5.13
CA VAL A 63 4.84 4.28 -4.59
C VAL A 63 4.20 3.05 -5.25
N LEU A 64 2.91 3.10 -5.59
CA LEU A 64 2.28 2.01 -6.34
C LEU A 64 2.95 1.82 -7.71
N LEU A 65 3.18 2.91 -8.45
CA LEU A 65 3.90 2.87 -9.72
C LEU A 65 5.34 2.37 -9.54
N GLY A 66 6.04 2.81 -8.48
CA GLY A 66 7.36 2.30 -8.12
C GLY A 66 7.35 0.79 -7.84
N THR A 67 6.34 0.30 -7.14
CA THR A 67 6.17 -1.13 -6.84
C THR A 67 5.98 -1.93 -8.12
N PHE A 68 5.14 -1.46 -9.05
CA PHE A 68 4.99 -2.10 -10.37
C PHE A 68 6.29 -2.13 -11.17
N ALA A 69 7.09 -1.04 -11.12
CA ALA A 69 8.38 -0.99 -11.79
C ALA A 69 9.37 -2.03 -11.22
N VAL A 70 9.41 -2.18 -9.90
CA VAL A 70 10.24 -3.19 -9.22
C VAL A 70 9.75 -4.59 -9.55
N LEU A 71 8.45 -4.86 -9.49
CA LEU A 71 7.88 -6.17 -9.86
C LEU A 71 8.23 -6.56 -11.30
N ALA A 72 8.12 -5.60 -12.23
CA ALA A 72 8.50 -5.82 -13.63
C ALA A 72 10.01 -6.10 -13.79
N ALA A 73 10.86 -5.40 -13.04
CA ALA A 73 12.32 -5.62 -13.08
C ALA A 73 12.72 -7.02 -12.57
N PHE A 74 12.01 -7.55 -11.57
CA PHE A 74 12.23 -8.90 -11.04
C PHE A 74 11.45 -10.00 -11.79
N GLY A 75 10.69 -9.64 -12.84
CA GLY A 75 9.91 -10.60 -13.64
C GLY A 75 8.69 -11.19 -12.93
N PHE A 76 8.19 -10.54 -11.87
CA PHE A 76 6.97 -10.96 -11.19
C PHE A 76 5.73 -10.56 -12.00
N SER A 77 4.73 -11.44 -12.03
CA SER A 77 3.45 -11.21 -12.68
C SER A 77 2.42 -10.60 -11.74
N ILE A 78 1.51 -9.81 -12.30
CA ILE A 78 0.35 -9.29 -11.56
C ILE A 78 -0.64 -10.44 -11.35
N ASN A 79 -0.79 -10.86 -10.11
CA ASN A 79 -1.70 -11.92 -9.66
C ASN A 79 -2.44 -11.51 -8.38
N THR A 80 -3.44 -12.28 -7.99
CA THR A 80 -4.26 -12.00 -6.81
C THR A 80 -3.44 -11.82 -5.52
N LEU A 81 -2.33 -12.54 -5.34
CA LEU A 81 -1.46 -12.40 -4.17
C LEU A 81 -0.69 -11.07 -4.19
N THR A 82 -0.10 -10.69 -5.33
CA THR A 82 0.60 -9.40 -5.48
C THR A 82 -0.36 -8.23 -5.32
N MET A 83 -1.59 -8.36 -5.80
CA MET A 83 -2.63 -7.34 -5.66
C MET A 83 -3.09 -7.20 -4.21
N PHE A 84 -3.24 -8.30 -3.47
CA PHE A 84 -3.51 -8.26 -2.03
C PHE A 84 -2.37 -7.61 -1.24
N GLY A 85 -1.12 -7.92 -1.60
CA GLY A 85 0.08 -7.27 -1.04
C GLY A 85 0.07 -5.76 -1.27
N MET A 86 -0.34 -5.29 -2.45
CA MET A 86 -0.46 -3.85 -2.74
C MET A 86 -1.53 -3.17 -1.88
N VAL A 87 -2.68 -3.81 -1.64
CA VAL A 87 -3.72 -3.24 -0.74
C VAL A 87 -3.19 -3.09 0.68
N LEU A 88 -2.48 -4.09 1.21
CA LEU A 88 -1.86 -4.00 2.53
C LEU A 88 -0.76 -2.92 2.59
N ALA A 89 0.03 -2.79 1.52
CA ALA A 89 1.12 -1.82 1.43
C ALA A 89 0.62 -0.37 1.50
N ILE A 90 -0.58 -0.07 0.97
CA ILE A 90 -1.16 1.29 1.07
C ILE A 90 -1.34 1.70 2.54
N GLY A 91 -1.83 0.79 3.39
CA GLY A 91 -2.02 1.10 4.82
C GLY A 91 -0.71 1.40 5.53
N LEU A 92 0.34 0.64 5.21
CA LEU A 92 1.68 0.84 5.78
C LEU A 92 2.34 2.13 5.29
N LEU A 93 2.19 2.43 3.99
CA LEU A 93 2.79 3.60 3.37
C LEU A 93 2.20 4.91 3.90
N VAL A 94 0.88 4.94 4.04
CA VAL A 94 0.16 6.15 4.43
C VAL A 94 0.51 6.52 5.87
N ASP A 95 0.69 5.54 6.76
CA ASP A 95 1.07 5.78 8.15
C ASP A 95 2.40 6.58 8.25
N ASP A 96 3.43 6.26 7.44
CA ASP A 96 4.71 7.01 7.43
C ASP A 96 4.53 8.45 6.93
N ALA A 97 3.74 8.65 5.87
CA ALA A 97 3.47 9.98 5.32
C ALA A 97 2.68 10.86 6.30
N ILE A 98 1.74 10.27 7.04
CA ILE A 98 0.96 10.96 8.07
C ILE A 98 1.88 11.50 9.17
N VAL A 99 2.72 10.62 9.75
CA VAL A 99 3.59 10.98 10.88
C VAL A 99 4.52 12.15 10.51
N VAL A 100 5.01 12.18 9.27
CA VAL A 100 5.82 13.30 8.77
C VAL A 100 5.02 14.60 8.74
N VAL A 101 3.85 14.60 8.09
CA VAL A 101 3.04 15.82 7.93
C VAL A 101 2.56 16.34 9.28
N GLU A 102 2.13 15.44 10.16
CA GLU A 102 1.68 15.78 11.51
C GLU A 102 2.80 16.43 12.33
N ASN A 103 4.01 15.87 12.33
CA ASN A 103 5.11 16.47 13.08
C ASN A 103 5.54 17.82 12.49
N VAL A 104 5.46 18.00 11.17
CA VAL A 104 5.73 19.31 10.55
C VAL A 104 4.71 20.36 10.99
N GLU A 105 3.41 20.04 10.92
CA GLU A 105 2.35 20.96 11.35
C GLU A 105 2.45 21.27 12.86
N ARG A 106 2.81 20.27 13.68
CA ARG A 106 3.06 20.46 15.12
C ARG A 106 4.19 21.45 15.37
N VAL A 107 5.34 21.29 14.72
CA VAL A 107 6.48 22.21 14.86
C VAL A 107 6.14 23.61 14.34
N MET A 108 5.37 23.71 13.25
CA MET A 108 4.87 25.00 12.74
C MET A 108 3.93 25.69 13.74
N ALA A 109 3.04 24.93 14.38
CA ALA A 109 2.08 25.46 15.35
C ALA A 109 2.72 25.86 16.69
N GLU A 110 3.67 25.06 17.19
CA GLU A 110 4.35 25.31 18.48
C GLU A 110 5.40 26.43 18.38
N GLU A 111 6.18 26.47 17.29
CA GLU A 111 7.34 27.36 17.17
C GLU A 111 7.13 28.52 16.18
N GLY A 112 6.03 28.52 15.42
CA GLY A 112 5.72 29.57 14.44
C GLY A 112 6.70 29.67 13.27
N LEU A 113 7.48 28.62 13.01
CA LEU A 113 8.51 28.61 11.98
C LEU A 113 7.91 28.56 10.56
N PRO A 114 8.60 29.13 9.55
CA PRO A 114 8.19 29.01 8.16
C PRO A 114 8.27 27.54 7.69
N PRO A 115 7.43 27.10 6.73
CA PRO A 115 7.26 25.68 6.36
C PRO A 115 8.57 24.94 6.04
N LYS A 116 9.51 25.63 5.38
CA LYS A 116 10.82 25.07 5.01
C LYS A 116 11.69 24.77 6.24
N GLU A 117 11.72 25.69 7.20
CA GLU A 117 12.53 25.54 8.41
C GLU A 117 11.90 24.53 9.36
N ALA A 118 10.57 24.57 9.50
CA ALA A 118 9.83 23.59 10.27
C ALA A 118 10.03 22.17 9.74
N THR A 119 10.02 21.97 8.42
CA THR A 119 10.28 20.65 7.81
C THR A 119 11.71 20.19 8.09
N ARG A 120 12.71 21.09 7.99
CA ARG A 120 14.10 20.74 8.28
C ARG A 120 14.30 20.33 9.75
N LYS A 121 13.66 21.05 10.69
CA LYS A 121 13.72 20.74 12.12
C LYS A 121 12.98 19.44 12.45
N SER A 122 11.77 19.28 11.91
CA SER A 122 10.93 18.10 12.06
C SER A 122 11.66 16.83 11.60
N MET A 123 12.29 16.87 10.41
CA MET A 123 13.06 15.73 9.89
C MET A 123 14.20 15.33 10.83
N GLY A 124 14.90 16.28 11.45
CA GLY A 124 15.95 15.97 12.43
C GLY A 124 15.45 15.22 13.67
N GLN A 125 14.18 15.39 14.04
CA GLN A 125 13.56 14.72 15.19
C GLN A 125 13.07 13.31 14.85
N ILE A 126 12.44 13.13 13.67
CA ILE A 126 11.74 11.90 13.32
C ILE A 126 12.56 10.95 12.43
N GLN A 127 13.63 11.42 11.79
CA GLN A 127 14.40 10.60 10.84
C GLN A 127 14.91 9.28 11.46
N GLY A 128 15.39 9.32 12.72
CA GLY A 128 15.82 8.11 13.42
C GLY A 128 14.68 7.11 13.64
N ALA A 129 13.48 7.59 13.96
CA ALA A 129 12.29 6.75 14.12
C ALA A 129 11.84 6.14 12.79
N LEU A 130 11.78 6.93 11.71
CA LEU A 130 11.38 6.48 10.38
C LEU A 130 12.31 5.39 9.84
N VAL A 131 13.63 5.59 9.96
CA VAL A 131 14.62 4.58 9.54
C VAL A 131 14.50 3.32 10.40
N GLY A 132 14.23 3.47 11.70
CA GLY A 132 13.97 2.34 12.60
C GLY A 132 12.77 1.51 12.16
N ILE A 133 11.64 2.15 11.85
CA ILE A 133 10.41 1.48 11.37
C ILE A 133 10.69 0.76 10.05
N ALA A 134 11.34 1.44 9.10
CA ALA A 134 11.68 0.84 7.81
C ALA A 134 12.59 -0.39 7.95
N MET A 135 13.58 -0.35 8.86
CA MET A 135 14.44 -1.50 9.14
C MET A 135 13.68 -2.66 9.79
N VAL A 136 12.78 -2.38 10.73
CA VAL A 136 11.96 -3.42 11.38
C VAL A 136 11.03 -4.08 10.37
N LEU A 137 10.34 -3.30 9.52
CA LEU A 137 9.49 -3.84 8.48
C LEU A 137 10.29 -4.70 7.49
N SER A 138 11.47 -4.21 7.06
CA SER A 138 12.36 -4.97 6.18
C SER A 138 12.82 -6.28 6.84
N ALA A 139 13.19 -6.25 8.12
CA ALA A 139 13.61 -7.44 8.86
C ALA A 139 12.50 -8.48 9.02
N VAL A 140 11.22 -8.07 9.00
CA VAL A 140 10.08 -9.00 9.02
C VAL A 140 9.78 -9.55 7.62
N PHE A 141 9.71 -8.68 6.61
CA PHE A 141 9.26 -9.09 5.28
C PHE A 141 10.34 -9.77 4.42
N VAL A 142 11.63 -9.42 4.57
CA VAL A 142 12.72 -10.02 3.78
C VAL A 142 12.86 -11.53 4.05
N PRO A 143 12.90 -12.01 5.31
CA PRO A 143 12.94 -13.45 5.58
C PRO A 143 11.68 -14.18 5.10
N MET A 144 10.51 -13.56 5.21
CA MET A 144 9.25 -14.12 4.71
C MET A 144 9.25 -14.29 3.19
N ALA A 145 9.89 -13.39 2.44
CA ALA A 145 10.05 -13.53 0.99
C ALA A 145 11.02 -14.65 0.61
N SER A 146 12.03 -14.92 1.45
CA SER A 146 13.08 -15.93 1.18
C SER A 146 12.69 -17.36 1.60
N SER A 147 11.73 -17.51 2.51
CA SER A 147 11.30 -18.82 3.03
C SER A 147 10.19 -19.41 2.16
N ALA A 148 10.40 -20.63 1.65
CA ALA A 148 9.50 -21.32 0.72
C ALA A 148 8.05 -21.31 1.22
N VAL A 149 7.21 -20.55 0.52
CA VAL A 149 5.78 -20.37 0.82
C VAL A 149 5.08 -21.72 0.68
N ARG A 150 4.85 -22.40 1.81
CA ARG A 150 3.80 -23.42 1.91
C ARG A 150 2.47 -22.72 2.17
N PRO A 151 1.40 -23.03 1.40
CA PRO A 151 0.07 -22.49 1.69
C PRO A 151 -0.39 -23.00 3.05
N GLY A 152 -0.32 -22.14 4.06
CA GLY A 152 -0.58 -22.44 5.48
C GLY A 152 0.25 -21.61 6.47
N GLN A 153 1.47 -21.22 6.08
CA GLN A 153 2.36 -20.44 6.97
C GLN A 153 1.95 -18.96 7.08
N PHE A 154 1.29 -18.40 6.05
CA PHE A 154 0.91 -16.98 5.97
C PHE A 154 -0.04 -16.53 7.10
N ILE A 155 -0.92 -17.43 7.58
CA ILE A 155 -1.86 -17.14 8.67
C ILE A 155 -1.13 -17.08 10.03
N VAL A 156 -0.09 -17.89 10.21
CA VAL A 156 0.67 -17.97 11.47
C VAL A 156 1.76 -16.90 11.55
N SER A 157 2.32 -16.46 10.42
CA SER A 157 3.34 -15.41 10.35
C SER A 157 2.81 -14.01 10.05
N SER A 158 1.49 -13.83 9.95
CA SER A 158 0.90 -12.51 9.73
C SER A 158 1.23 -11.56 10.89
N PRO A 159 1.88 -10.40 10.65
CA PRO A 159 2.20 -9.41 11.70
C PRO A 159 0.97 -8.63 12.21
N LEU A 160 -0.24 -9.03 11.83
CA LEU A 160 -1.53 -8.45 12.23
C LEU A 160 -1.69 -8.27 13.76
N PRO A 161 -1.20 -9.17 14.64
CA PRO A 161 -1.32 -8.97 16.09
C PRO A 161 -0.46 -7.81 16.61
N LEU A 162 0.71 -7.56 16.02
CA LEU A 162 1.61 -6.48 16.41
C LEU A 162 1.11 -5.12 15.89
N PHE A 163 0.55 -5.10 14.67
CA PHE A 163 -0.06 -3.90 14.09
C PHE A 163 -1.27 -3.40 14.90
N ARG A 164 -2.06 -4.31 15.47
CA ARG A 164 -3.22 -3.96 16.30
C ARG A 164 -2.81 -3.32 17.63
N GLN A 165 -1.67 -3.69 18.22
CA GLN A 165 -1.17 -3.07 19.45
C GLN A 165 -0.56 -1.69 19.22
N TRP A 166 0.06 -1.45 18.07
CA TRP A 166 0.66 -0.14 17.75
C TRP A 166 -0.38 0.94 17.43
N ARG A 167 -1.42 0.62 16.63
CA ARG A 167 -2.49 1.59 16.31
C ARG A 167 -3.26 2.03 17.55
N CYS A 168 -3.68 1.10 18.43
CA CYS A 168 -4.45 1.47 19.62
C CYS A 168 -3.69 2.35 20.63
N ARG A 169 -2.35 2.37 20.60
CA ARG A 169 -1.55 3.15 21.56
C ARG A 169 -1.22 4.57 21.08
N TYR A 170 -1.21 4.82 19.77
CA TYR A 170 -0.89 6.14 19.19
C TYR A 170 -2.09 6.86 18.56
N TRP A 171 -3.13 6.16 18.08
CA TRP A 171 -4.33 6.80 17.51
C TRP A 171 -5.39 7.23 18.55
N TRP A 172 -5.28 6.73 19.78
CA TRP A 172 -6.26 6.97 20.87
C TRP A 172 -5.57 7.58 22.10
N ARG A 173 -4.67 8.54 21.88
CA ARG A 173 -4.12 9.39 22.92
C ARG A 173 -3.88 10.80 22.41
#